data_AF-A0A3C1EL38-F1
#
_entry.id   AF-A0A3C1EL38-F1
#
_cell.length_a   1.000
_cell.length_b   1.000
_cell.length_c   1.000
_cell.angle_alpha   90.00
_cell.angle_beta   90.00
_cell.angle_gamma   90.00
#
_symmetry.space_group_name_H-M   'P 1'
#
loop_
_entity.id
_entity.type
_entity.pdbx_description
1 polymer ?
#
loop_
_entity_poly.entity_id
_entity_poly.type
_entity_poly.pdbx_seq_one_letter_code
_entity_poly.pdbx_strand_id
1 'polypeptide(L)'
;MSNRSKGNLHEKKVADFLKGQGYLVERSFGKPGWQPGRGLVFCARDLFAAFDIVAIRQPAEVRFIQVTSGAVAVRRVKAFAVWPQAEVWEHLRAGVYRIHRMDGTSEVLDVKSNSARLEAKQ
;
A
#
# COMPACT_ATOMS: atom_id res chain seq x y z
N MET A 1 10.33 -12.99 15.54
CA MET A 1 9.87 -11.77 14.82
C MET A 1 8.45 -11.44 15.26
N SER A 2 8.19 -10.22 15.71
CA SER A 2 6.83 -9.78 16.06
C SER A 2 5.97 -9.59 14.80
N ASN A 3 4.65 -9.59 14.96
CA ASN A 3 3.71 -9.35 13.84
C ASN A 3 3.95 -7.99 13.17
N ARG A 4 4.39 -6.97 13.93
CA ARG A 4 4.74 -5.65 13.38
C ARG A 4 5.99 -5.69 12.52
N SER A 5 7.03 -6.42 12.92
CA SER A 5 8.24 -6.60 12.12
C SER A 5 7.94 -7.29 10.78
N LYS A 6 7.02 -8.25 10.75
CA LYS A 6 6.56 -8.90 9.51
C LYS A 6 5.80 -7.92 8.61
N GLY A 7 4.87 -7.14 9.16
CA GLY A 7 4.15 -6.10 8.41
C GLY A 7 5.09 -5.09 7.75
N ASN A 8 6.03 -4.54 8.54
CA ASN A 8 7.02 -3.58 8.04
C ASN A 8 7.89 -4.13 6.89
N LEU A 9 8.15 -5.44 6.86
CA LEU A 9 8.88 -6.10 5.78
C LEU A 9 8.08 -6.09 4.48
N HIS A 10 6.78 -6.39 4.54
CA HIS A 10 5.91 -6.38 3.36
C HIS A 10 5.71 -4.97 2.82
N GLU A 11 5.46 -4.01 3.70
CA GLU A 11 5.39 -2.59 3.34
C GLU A 11 6.69 -2.12 2.66
N LYS A 12 7.86 -2.51 3.21
CA LYS A 12 9.16 -2.15 2.62
C LYS A 12 9.29 -2.70 1.20
N LYS A 13 8.94 -3.96 0.96
CA LYS A 13 9.03 -4.59 -0.37
C LYS A 13 8.14 -3.91 -1.40
N VAL A 14 6.91 -3.55 -1.01
CA VAL A 14 5.99 -2.82 -1.88
C VAL A 14 6.54 -1.43 -2.19
N ALA A 15 7.10 -0.74 -1.18
CA ALA A 15 7.70 0.56 -1.39
C ALA A 15 8.94 0.51 -2.31
N ASP A 16 9.84 -0.46 -2.11
CA ASP A 16 11.04 -0.62 -2.93
C ASP A 16 10.66 -0.94 -4.39
N PHE A 17 9.62 -1.76 -4.60
CA PHE A 17 9.06 -2.04 -5.92
C PHE A 17 8.53 -0.77 -6.61
N LEU A 18 7.73 0.04 -5.93
CA LEU A 18 7.18 1.28 -6.48
C LEU A 18 8.29 2.31 -6.76
N LYS A 19 9.31 2.40 -5.91
CA LYS A 19 10.50 3.21 -6.19
C LYS A 19 11.20 2.77 -7.47
N GLY A 20 11.34 1.46 -7.70
CA GLY A 20 11.89 0.92 -8.95
C GLY A 20 11.09 1.29 -10.20
N GLN A 21 9.79 1.58 -10.05
CA GLN A 21 8.93 2.06 -11.14
C GLN A 21 8.96 3.59 -11.34
N GLY A 22 9.78 4.32 -10.57
CA GLY A 22 9.94 5.77 -10.67
C GLY A 22 8.95 6.57 -9.82
N TYR A 23 8.30 5.95 -8.82
CA TYR A 23 7.49 6.69 -7.85
C TYR A 23 8.37 7.24 -6.70
N LEU A 24 8.02 8.43 -6.23
CA LEU A 24 8.39 8.92 -4.91
C LEU A 24 7.47 8.25 -3.88
N VAL A 25 8.03 7.56 -2.89
CA VAL A 25 7.25 6.71 -1.98
C VAL A 25 7.46 7.09 -0.53
N GLU A 26 6.36 7.39 0.15
CA GLU A 26 6.28 7.66 1.59
C GLU A 26 5.60 6.51 2.34
N ARG A 27 6.03 6.24 3.57
CA ARG A 27 5.56 5.11 4.40
C ARG A 27 5.08 5.56 5.78
N SER A 28 4.09 4.86 6.33
CA SER A 28 3.61 5.12 7.69
C SER A 28 4.63 4.68 8.75
N PHE A 29 5.27 5.64 9.43
CA PHE A 29 6.12 5.35 10.61
C PHE A 29 5.29 5.39 11.90
N GLY A 30 4.40 4.40 12.07
CA GLY A 30 4.01 3.83 13.36
C GLY A 30 3.62 4.74 14.54
N LYS A 31 2.96 5.89 14.33
CA LYS A 31 2.22 6.58 15.41
C LYS A 31 0.72 6.60 15.08
N PRO A 32 -0.16 6.34 16.06
CA PRO A 32 -1.60 6.25 15.80
C PRO A 32 -2.12 7.63 15.38
N GLY A 33 -2.66 7.73 14.17
CA GLY A 33 -3.06 9.00 13.57
C GLY A 33 -4.55 9.16 13.29
N TRP A 34 -5.36 8.09 13.30
CA TRP A 34 -6.78 8.23 12.94
C TRP A 34 -7.70 7.49 13.91
N GLN A 35 -8.74 8.19 14.36
CA GLN A 35 -9.86 7.66 15.13
C GLN A 35 -11.14 7.92 14.33
N PRO A 36 -12.02 6.91 14.16
CA PRO A 36 -13.32 7.12 13.52
C PRO A 36 -14.12 8.19 14.29
N GLY A 37 -14.64 9.21 13.59
CA GLY A 37 -15.50 10.26 14.18
C GLY A 37 -14.95 11.69 14.12
N ARG A 38 -13.70 11.92 13.69
CA ARG A 38 -13.21 13.28 13.37
C ARG A 38 -13.54 13.63 11.92
N GLY A 39 -14.42 14.61 11.74
CA GLY A 39 -14.99 15.02 10.44
C GLY A 39 -14.04 15.70 9.44
N LEU A 40 -12.74 15.70 9.69
CA LEU A 40 -11.72 16.23 8.78
C LEU A 40 -10.43 15.42 8.94
N VAL A 41 -9.92 14.89 7.81
CA VAL A 41 -8.56 14.33 7.66
C VAL A 41 -7.61 15.53 7.76
N PHE A 42 -7.11 15.84 8.96
CA PHE A 42 -6.44 17.10 9.24
C PHE A 42 -4.96 17.11 8.88
N CYS A 43 -4.33 15.97 8.57
CA CYS A 43 -2.91 15.92 8.22
C CYS A 43 -2.60 14.69 7.34
N ALA A 44 -1.47 14.71 6.62
CA ALA A 44 -0.84 13.51 6.03
C ALA A 44 -0.71 12.33 7.03
N ARG A 45 -0.72 12.65 8.33
CA ARG A 45 -0.71 11.75 9.49
C ARG A 45 -2.00 10.92 9.67
N ASP A 46 -3.14 11.40 9.15
CA ASP A 46 -4.44 10.73 9.23
C ASP A 46 -4.62 9.72 8.08
N LEU A 47 -4.04 10.01 6.92
CA LEU A 47 -3.97 9.09 5.77
C LEU A 47 -3.16 7.84 6.13
N PHE A 48 -2.06 7.99 6.88
CA PHE A 48 -1.17 6.88 7.23
C PHE A 48 -1.71 5.91 8.31
N ALA A 49 -2.91 6.17 8.83
CA ALA A 49 -3.64 5.22 9.66
C ALA A 49 -4.66 4.39 8.86
N ALA A 50 -5.02 4.85 7.66
CA ALA A 50 -5.88 4.16 6.69
C ALA A 50 -5.08 3.50 5.55
N PHE A 51 -3.88 3.97 5.27
CA PHE A 51 -2.95 3.50 4.24
C PHE A 51 -1.55 3.34 4.82
N ASP A 52 -0.80 2.35 4.36
CA ASP A 52 0.58 2.15 4.81
C ASP A 52 1.58 2.91 3.93
N ILE A 53 1.22 3.13 2.66
CA ILE A 53 2.10 3.65 1.63
C ILE A 53 1.36 4.68 0.79
N VAL A 54 2.04 5.78 0.47
CA VAL A 54 1.63 6.75 -0.55
C VAL A 54 2.73 6.82 -1.60
N ALA A 55 2.40 6.56 -2.86
CA ALA A 55 3.33 6.60 -3.98
C ALA A 55 2.90 7.65 -5.00
N ILE A 56 3.80 8.57 -5.34
CA ILE A 56 3.54 9.73 -6.19
C ILE A 56 4.47 9.67 -7.40
N ARG A 57 3.91 9.81 -8.60
CA ARG A 57 4.67 9.95 -9.84
C ARG A 57 4.12 11.13 -10.63
N GLN A 58 5.00 12.09 -10.90
CA GLN A 58 4.65 13.26 -11.69
C GLN A 58 4.32 12.86 -13.14
N PRO A 59 3.36 13.52 -13.80
CA PRO A 59 2.73 14.80 -13.40
C PRO A 59 1.46 14.68 -12.53
N ALA A 60 0.80 13.52 -12.43
CA ALA A 60 -0.53 13.45 -11.81
C ALA A 60 -0.90 12.11 -11.14
N GLU A 61 0.04 11.18 -11.01
CA GLU A 61 -0.27 9.85 -10.48
C GLU A 61 -0.01 9.79 -8.97
N VAL A 62 -1.05 9.49 -8.20
CA VAL A 62 -0.95 9.27 -6.75
C VAL A 62 -1.66 7.97 -6.41
N ARG A 63 -0.96 7.07 -5.72
CA ARG A 63 -1.47 5.77 -5.29
C ARG A 63 -1.46 5.68 -3.77
N PHE A 64 -2.64 5.44 -3.20
CA PHE A 64 -2.83 5.18 -1.78
C PHE A 64 -2.93 3.67 -1.57
N ILE A 65 -2.01 3.10 -0.79
CA ILE A 65 -1.85 1.66 -0.71
C ILE A 65 -1.91 1.20 0.75
N GLN A 66 -2.83 0.28 1.02
CA GLN A 66 -2.89 -0.47 2.29
C GLN A 66 -2.32 -1.87 2.05
N VAL A 67 -1.28 -2.23 2.78
CA VAL A 67 -0.67 -3.57 2.71
C VAL A 67 -1.30 -4.44 3.80
N THR A 68 -1.62 -5.69 3.47
CA THR A 68 -2.14 -6.62 4.46
C THR A 68 -1.74 -8.06 4.18
N SER A 69 -1.59 -8.85 5.24
CA SER A 69 -1.40 -10.30 5.18
C SER A 69 -2.58 -11.08 5.78
N GLY A 70 -3.66 -10.39 6.17
CA GLY A 70 -4.86 -10.99 6.75
C GLY A 70 -6.03 -10.00 6.90
N ALA A 71 -7.21 -10.49 7.31
CA ALA A 71 -8.42 -9.67 7.49
C ALA A 71 -8.76 -8.77 6.27
N VAL A 72 -8.58 -9.30 5.06
CA VAL A 72 -8.63 -8.55 3.79
C VAL A 72 -9.99 -7.87 3.61
N ALA A 73 -11.09 -8.56 3.87
CA ALA A 73 -12.44 -7.98 3.78
C ALA A 73 -12.59 -6.72 4.63
N VAL A 74 -12.15 -6.77 5.91
CA VAL A 74 -12.22 -5.63 6.82
C VAL A 74 -11.32 -4.49 6.35
N ARG A 75 -10.11 -4.81 5.86
CA ARG A 75 -9.15 -3.82 5.36
C ARG A 75 -9.64 -3.14 4.09
N ARG A 76 -10.26 -3.88 3.16
CA ARG A 76 -10.93 -3.35 1.95
C ARG A 76 -12.02 -2.35 2.32
N VAL A 77 -12.95 -2.75 3.19
CA VAL A 77 -14.05 -1.87 3.62
C VAL A 77 -13.51 -0.57 4.23
N LYS A 78 -12.53 -0.65 5.13
CA LYS A 78 -11.94 0.54 5.75
C LYS A 78 -11.19 1.42 4.75
N ALA A 79 -10.33 0.84 3.92
CA ALA A 79 -9.53 1.59 2.95
C ALA A 79 -10.41 2.31 1.93
N PHE A 80 -11.40 1.61 1.36
CA PHE A 80 -12.27 2.17 0.32
C PHE A 80 -13.31 3.15 0.87
N ALA A 81 -13.73 3.01 2.14
CA ALA A 81 -14.57 4.01 2.80
C ALA A 81 -13.82 5.34 3.02
N VAL A 82 -12.49 5.31 3.18
CA VAL A 82 -11.67 6.51 3.30
C VAL A 82 -11.29 7.07 1.94
N TRP A 83 -10.85 6.22 1.01
CA TRP A 83 -10.45 6.63 -0.33
C TRP A 83 -10.84 5.57 -1.37
N PRO A 84 -11.86 5.83 -2.21
CA PRO A 84 -12.34 4.90 -3.24
C PRO A 84 -11.27 4.44 -4.25
N GLN A 85 -10.30 5.29 -4.55
CA GLN A 85 -9.22 4.99 -5.49
C GLN A 85 -8.01 4.33 -4.82
N ALA A 86 -8.11 3.95 -3.54
CA ALA A 86 -7.05 3.24 -2.87
C ALA A 86 -6.91 1.82 -3.39
N GLU A 87 -5.75 1.24 -3.12
CA GLU A 87 -5.42 -0.13 -3.44
C GLU A 87 -5.15 -0.91 -2.16
N VAL A 88 -5.72 -2.10 -2.06
CA VAL A 88 -5.40 -3.02 -0.97
C VAL A 88 -4.54 -4.16 -1.48
N TRP A 89 -3.29 -4.20 -1.04
CA TRP A 89 -2.31 -5.19 -1.45
C TRP A 89 -2.29 -6.34 -0.44
N GLU A 90 -2.97 -7.41 -0.79
CA GLU A 90 -2.99 -8.68 -0.06
C GLU A 90 -1.73 -9.49 -0.39
N HIS A 91 -0.89 -9.71 0.61
CA HIS A 91 0.27 -10.59 0.47
C HIS A 91 -0.18 -12.05 0.39
N LEU A 92 0.06 -12.70 -0.76
CA LEU A 92 -0.25 -14.11 -0.97
C LEU A 92 0.92 -15.01 -0.60
N ARG A 93 2.10 -14.73 -1.18
CA ARG A 93 3.35 -15.48 -0.98
C ARG A 93 4.54 -14.59 -1.27
N ALA A 94 5.75 -15.10 -1.07
CA ALA A 94 6.98 -14.30 -1.06
C ALA A 94 7.21 -13.45 -2.34
N GLY A 95 6.80 -12.17 -2.29
CA GLY A 95 6.91 -11.25 -3.41
C GLY A 95 5.71 -11.25 -4.37
N VAL A 96 4.60 -11.90 -4.01
CA VAL A 96 3.38 -11.94 -4.81
C VAL A 96 2.23 -11.34 -4.02
N TYR A 97 1.60 -10.34 -4.61
CA TYR A 97 0.51 -9.58 -4.01
C TYR A 97 -0.73 -9.63 -4.89
N ARG A 98 -1.91 -9.75 -4.29
CA ARG A 98 -3.18 -9.47 -4.96
C ARG A 98 -3.59 -8.05 -4.64
N ILE A 99 -3.76 -7.23 -5.67
CA ILE A 99 -4.17 -5.84 -5.54
C ILE A 99 -5.68 -5.81 -5.74
N HIS A 100 -6.41 -5.40 -4.71
CA HIS A 100 -7.86 -5.23 -4.73
C HIS A 100 -8.20 -3.76 -4.97
N ARG A 101 -9.16 -3.50 -5.85
CA ARG A 101 -9.72 -2.18 -6.13
C ARG A 101 -11.18 -2.10 -5.66
N MET A 102 -11.71 -0.88 -5.54
CA MET A 102 -13.08 -0.66 -5.06
C MET A 102 -14.16 -1.20 -6.01
N ASP A 103 -13.89 -1.19 -7.30
CA ASP A 103 -14.78 -1.76 -8.35
C ASP A 103 -14.91 -3.30 -8.29
N GLY A 104 -14.23 -3.94 -7.34
CA GLY A 104 -14.22 -5.40 -7.17
C GLY A 104 -13.20 -6.10 -8.06
N THR A 105 -12.49 -5.39 -8.94
CA THR A 105 -11.42 -5.98 -9.73
C THR A 105 -10.24 -6.34 -8.82
N SER A 106 -9.52 -7.38 -9.23
CA SER A 106 -8.31 -7.82 -8.56
C SER A 106 -7.27 -8.26 -9.56
N GLU A 107 -6.02 -7.85 -9.36
CA GLU A 107 -4.89 -8.29 -10.17
C GLU A 107 -3.83 -8.93 -9.27
N VAL A 108 -3.13 -9.94 -9.79
CA VAL A 108 -2.01 -10.56 -9.08
C VAL A 108 -0.71 -10.03 -9.67
N LEU A 109 0.12 -9.48 -8.80
CA LEU A 109 1.39 -8.86 -9.14
C LEU A 109 2.54 -9.60 -8.47
N ASP A 110 3.51 -10.04 -9.27
CA ASP A 110 4.80 -10.53 -8.79
C ASP A 110 5.81 -9.36 -8.77
N VAL A 111 6.09 -8.87 -7.57
CA VAL A 111 7.03 -7.75 -7.37
C VAL A 111 8.48 -8.19 -7.50
N LYS A 112 8.82 -9.48 -7.33
CA LYS A 112 10.20 -9.96 -7.49
C LYS A 112 10.60 -10.06 -8.96
N SER A 113 9.73 -10.66 -9.78
CA SER A 113 10.00 -10.84 -11.20
C SER A 113 10.07 -9.53 -11.96
N ASN A 114 9.33 -8.50 -11.52
CA ASN A 114 9.39 -7.19 -12.14
C ASN A 114 10.63 -6.38 -11.75
N SER A 115 11.16 -6.52 -10.53
CA SER A 115 12.43 -5.87 -10.14
C SER A 115 13.58 -6.32 -11.05
N ALA A 116 13.68 -7.63 -11.31
CA ALA A 116 14.70 -8.20 -12.20
C ALA A 116 14.59 -7.71 -13.66
N ARG A 117 13.37 -7.41 -14.13
CA ARG A 117 13.14 -6.84 -15.47
C ARG A 117 13.54 -5.36 -15.59
N LEU A 118 13.50 -4.61 -14.49
CA LEU A 118 13.93 -3.21 -14.46
C LEU A 118 15.45 -3.10 -14.46
N GLU A 119 16.14 -4.00 -13.75
CA GLU A 119 17.61 -4.08 -13.76
C GLU A 119 18.17 -4.53 -15.12
N ALA A 120 17.49 -5.43 -15.84
CA ALA A 120 17.91 -5.90 -17.17
C ALA A 120 17.69 -4.90 -18.33
N LYS A 121 17.08 -3.73 -18.05
CA LYS A 121 16.83 -2.68 -19.04
C LYS A 121 17.68 -1.42 -18.83
N GLN A 122 18.59 -1.45 -17.87
CA GLN A 122 19.67 -0.47 -17.71
C GLN A 122 20.92 -0.98 -18.40
#